data_AF-A0A965L2Z6-F1
#
_entry.id   AF-A0A965L2Z6-F1
#
_cell.length_a   1.000
_cell.length_b   1.000
_cell.length_c   1.000
_cell.angle_alpha   90.00
_cell.angle_beta   90.00
_cell.angle_gamma   90.00
#
_symmetry.space_group_name_H-M   'P 1'
#
loop_
_entity.id
_entity.type
_entity.pdbx_description
1 polymer ?
#
loop_
_entity_poly.entity_id
_entity_poly.type
_entity_poly.pdbx_seq_one_letter_code
_entity_poly.pdbx_strand_id
1 'polypeptide(L)' 'MRNLIVAFVLIILGFQANGQLYMAQNGEVSFFSKTPLEDIDALNKQVGSIINTDNNEVAVQMRVTSFVFP' A
#
# COMPACT_ATOMS: atom_id res chain seq x y z
N MET A 1 -8.76 21.65 -39.12
CA MET A 1 -7.51 20.89 -39.36
C MET A 1 -6.48 21.12 -38.25
N ARG A 2 -5.94 22.33 -38.05
CA ARG A 2 -4.94 22.63 -36.99
C ARG A 2 -5.39 22.24 -35.58
N ASN A 3 -6.63 22.55 -35.19
CA ASN A 3 -7.15 22.28 -33.84
C ASN A 3 -7.36 20.77 -33.59
N LEU A 4 -7.63 19.99 -34.64
CA LEU A 4 -7.77 18.53 -34.55
C LEU A 4 -6.41 17.85 -34.33
N ILE A 5 -5.35 18.36 -34.98
CA ILE A 5 -3.97 17.88 -34.78
C ILE A 5 -3.54 18.14 -33.34
N VAL A 6 -3.82 19.33 -32.79
CA VAL A 6 -3.51 19.66 -31.39
C VAL A 6 -4.25 18.74 -30.42
N ALA A 7 -5.54 18.46 -30.66
CA ALA A 7 -6.31 17.53 -29.84
C ALA A 7 -5.75 16.10 -29.89
N PHE A 8 -5.33 15.63 -31.06
CA PHE A 8 -4.75 14.31 -31.25
C PHE A 8 -3.39 14.15 -30.53
N VAL A 9 -2.55 15.19 -30.59
CA VAL A 9 -1.27 15.23 -29.86
C VAL A 9 -1.50 15.21 -28.35
N LEU A 10 -2.49 15.94 -27.83
CA LEU A 10 -2.82 15.94 -26.41
C LEU A 10 -3.26 14.55 -25.91
N ILE A 11 -4.06 13.84 -26.72
CA ILE A 11 -4.54 12.49 -26.39
C ILE A 11 -3.37 11.51 -26.29
N ILE A 12 -2.41 11.56 -27.23
CA ILE A 12 -1.23 10.68 -27.23
C ILE A 12 -0.35 10.93 -25.99
N LEU A 13 -0.19 12.19 -25.58
CA LEU A 13 0.59 12.54 -24.38
C LEU A 13 -0.08 12.06 -23.08
N GLY A 14 -1.42 11.97 -23.05
CA GLY A 14 -2.17 11.47 -21.89
C GLY A 14 -1.98 9.97 -21.62
N PHE A 15 -1.65 9.16 -22.65
CA PHE A 15 -1.43 7.72 -22.50
C PHE A 15 -0.07 7.35 -21.86
N GLN A 16 0.83 8.31 -21.67
CA GLN A 16 2.16 8.08 -21.08
C GLN A 16 2.21 8.27 -19.55
N ALA A 17 1.07 8.53 -18.91
CA ALA A 17 1.00 8.65 -17.46
C ALA A 17 1.19 7.26 -16.80
N ASN A 18 2.41 6.96 -16.37
CA ASN A 18 2.74 5.82 -15.51
C ASN A 18 3.10 6.37 -14.12
N GLY A 19 2.38 5.91 -13.10
CA GLY A 19 2.56 6.36 -11.71
C GLY A 19 1.64 5.59 -10.75
N GLN A 20 1.47 4.28 -10.99
CA GLN A 20 0.48 3.50 -10.26
C GLN A 20 1.07 3.00 -8.94
N LEU A 21 0.94 3.81 -7.89
CA LEU A 21 1.10 3.35 -6.52
C LEU A 21 -0.20 2.67 -6.08
N TYR A 22 -0.14 1.39 -5.76
CA TYR A 22 -1.28 0.66 -5.22
C TYR A 22 -1.29 0.79 -3.70
N MET A 23 -2.41 1.17 -3.11
CA MET A 23 -2.55 1.29 -1.66
C MET A 23 -3.57 0.30 -1.12
N ALA A 24 -3.24 -0.34 0.01
CA ALA A 24 -4.19 -1.12 0.81
C ALA A 24 -4.29 -0.49 2.21
N GLN A 25 -5.50 -0.22 2.69
CA GLN A 25 -5.75 0.42 4.00
C GLN A 25 -6.40 -0.52 5.01
N ASN A 26 -6.85 -1.70 4.58
CA ASN A 26 -7.55 -2.70 5.39
C ASN A 26 -6.65 -3.92 5.63
N GLY A 27 -5.38 -3.67 5.94
CA GLY A 27 -4.42 -4.73 6.27
C GLY A 27 -4.57 -5.23 7.70
N GLU A 28 -4.16 -6.48 7.91
CA GLU A 28 -4.08 -7.12 9.22
C GLU A 28 -2.66 -7.69 9.43
N VAL A 29 -2.08 -7.46 10.61
CA VAL A 29 -0.78 -8.01 11.01
C VAL A 29 -0.91 -8.63 12.40
N SER A 30 -0.40 -9.86 12.54
CA SER A 30 -0.31 -10.57 13.82
C SER A 30 1.12 -10.97 14.12
N PHE A 31 1.45 -11.10 15.41
CA PHE A 31 2.67 -11.76 15.84
C PHE A 31 2.40 -12.66 17.05
N PHE A 32 3.15 -13.75 17.11
CA PHE A 32 3.05 -14.76 18.16
C PHE A 32 4.43 -15.05 18.75
N SER A 33 4.51 -15.18 20.08
CA SER A 33 5.71 -15.64 20.78
C SER A 33 5.36 -16.55 21.94
N LYS A 34 5.92 -17.76 21.93
CA LYS A 34 5.84 -18.69 23.05
C LYS A 34 6.67 -18.15 24.22
N THR A 35 6.10 -18.09 25.43
CA THR A 35 6.89 -17.82 26.64
C THR A 35 6.53 -18.81 27.77
N PRO A 36 7.36 -18.98 28.81
CA PRO A 36 7.12 -19.97 29.86
C PRO A 36 5.88 -19.71 30.72
N LEU A 37 5.47 -18.45 30.88
CA LEU A 37 4.34 -18.08 31.72
C LEU A 37 3.06 -17.94 30.90
N GLU A 38 3.12 -17.19 29.81
CA GLU A 38 1.97 -16.88 28.96
C GLU A 38 2.42 -16.65 27.51
N ASP A 39 1.66 -17.14 26.55
CA ASP A 39 1.95 -16.88 25.15
C ASP A 39 1.58 -15.45 24.79
N ILE A 40 2.45 -14.78 24.05
CA ILE A 40 2.17 -13.45 23.53
C ILE A 40 1.51 -13.66 22.16
N ASP A 41 0.25 -13.28 22.05
CA ASP A 41 -0.49 -13.15 20.79
C ASP A 41 -0.92 -11.69 20.66
N ALA A 42 -0.84 -11.13 19.46
CA ALA A 42 -1.19 -9.74 19.22
C ALA A 42 -1.69 -9.52 17.80
N LEU A 43 -2.75 -8.71 17.67
CA LEU A 43 -3.39 -8.41 16.39
C LEU A 43 -3.49 -6.90 16.16
N ASN A 44 -3.12 -6.44 14.97
CA ASN A 44 -3.31 -5.07 14.52
C ASN A 44 -4.06 -5.06 13.19
N LYS A 45 -5.28 -4.49 13.18
CA LYS A 45 -6.14 -4.32 12.00
C LYS A 45 -6.09 -2.92 11.39
N GLN A 46 -5.17 -2.08 11.89
CA GLN A 46 -4.95 -0.71 11.44
C GLN A 46 -3.62 -0.63 10.68
N VAL A 47 -3.52 -1.40 9.59
CA VAL A 47 -2.31 -1.52 8.80
C VAL A 47 -2.55 -1.03 7.38
N GLY A 48 -1.67 -0.13 6.94
CA GLY A 48 -1.62 0.34 5.56
C GLY A 48 -0.42 -0.26 4.83
N SER A 49 -0.55 -0.44 3.52
CA SER A 49 0.57 -0.75 2.65
C SER A 49 0.51 0.05 1.34
N ILE A 50 1.67 0.31 0.77
CA ILE A 50 1.87 0.93 -0.54
C ILE A 50 2.75 -0.02 -1.34
N ILE A 51 2.29 -0.41 -2.52
CA ILE A 51 3.05 -1.21 -3.48
C ILE A 51 3.44 -0.29 -4.63
N ASN A 52 4.74 -0.20 -4.88
CA ASN A 52 5.30 0.50 -6.02
C ASN A 52 5.73 -0.53 -7.07
N THR A 53 5.00 -0.59 -8.19
CA THR A 53 5.29 -1.53 -9.28
C THR A 53 6.46 -1.09 -10.14
N ASP A 54 6.90 0.17 -10.06
CA ASP A 54 7.99 0.69 -10.87
C ASP A 54 9.35 0.18 -10.37
N ASN A 55 9.49 0.02 -9.05
CA ASN A 55 10.73 -0.46 -8.41
C ASN A 55 10.55 -1.77 -7.62
N ASN A 56 9.34 -2.37 -7.64
CA ASN A 56 8.97 -3.57 -6.91
C ASN A 56 9.10 -3.44 -5.38
N GLU A 57 8.97 -2.24 -4.83
CA GLU A 57 8.99 -2.01 -3.39
C GLU A 57 7.60 -2.12 -2.78
N VAL A 58 7.57 -2.57 -1.52
CA VAL A 58 6.37 -2.58 -0.68
C VAL A 58 6.69 -1.88 0.63
N ALA A 59 6.04 -0.75 0.88
CA ALA A 59 6.11 -0.05 2.15
C ALA A 59 4.89 -0.45 3.01
N VAL A 60 5.13 -0.88 4.25
CA VAL A 60 4.07 -1.21 5.21
C VAL A 60 4.15 -0.22 6.36
N GLN A 61 3.00 0.35 6.74
CA GLN A 61 2.88 1.28 7.85
C GLN A 61 1.89 0.73 8.87
N MET A 62 2.34 0.65 10.12
CA MET A 62 1.50 0.28 11.26
C MET A 62 1.98 1.00 12.52
N ARG A 63 1.07 1.20 13.46
CA ARG A 63 1.40 1.76 14.77
C ARG A 63 1.63 0.63 15.78
N VAL A 64 2.78 0.61 16.45
CA VAL A 64 3.11 -0.39 17.48
C VAL A 64 2.15 -0.34 18.67
N THR A 65 1.56 0.82 18.97
CA THR A 65 0.57 0.95 20.05
C THR A 65 -0.85 0.50 19.66
N SER A 66 -1.09 0.11 18.40
CA SER A 66 -2.40 -0.35 17.91
C SER A 66 -2.56 -1.87 17.98
N PHE A 67 -1.57 -2.60 18.52
CA PHE A 67 -1.70 -4.03 18.75
C PHE A 67 -2.61 -4.30 19.95
N VAL A 68 -3.56 -5.21 19.75
CA VAL A 68 -4.45 -5.72 20.79
C VAL A 68 -3.93 -7.09 21.23
N PHE A 69 -3.68 -7.23 22.53
CA PHE A 69 -3.26 -8.47 23.18
C PHE A 69 -4.49 -9.13 23.86
N PRO A 70 -4.55 -10.46 23.95
CA PRO A 70 -5.61 -11.19 24.65
C PRO A 70 -5.60 -10.97 26.16
#